data_AF-A0A0A2IPN8-F1
#
_entry.id   AF-A0A0A2IPN8-F1
#
_cell.length_a   1.000
_cell.length_b   1.000
_cell.length_c   1.000
_cell.angle_alpha   90.00
_cell.angle_beta   90.00
_cell.angle_gamma   90.00
#
_symmetry.space_group_name_H-M   'P 1'
#
loop_
_entity.id
_entity.type
_entity.pdbx_description
1 polymer ?
#
loop_
_entity_poly.entity_id
_entity_poly.type
_entity_poly.pdbx_seq_one_letter_code
_entity_poly.pdbx_strand_id
1 'polypeptide(L)'
;MSDPCLFHATLFGASASIDMLQGQQITTRTLYHQTWAIRLLNERLAQTEPVLNYGTLGAVIPLLYYNMVTLDRDSAVAHQKGLVKMLLATPQSFRADIGPLIAIVKVAMLSFACIYNMLPIWDCLSSELVRPNTILRNVVSRATLSNDESYLEKETTDAILDVYEAMSRLDHLVHADRCSISAEVERALSFATTSTWTDRAEYNHHLTPPERLNKCCQICCQLFWKMLRRQTYSQQTPNTTGNHEAKQLLKHLSKIEPLYWIRNAPEVFTWAAFTGAAVSEHRDARATFISKAGTILTAIDDEKLTLIRQGWRYFRLLKRLGGDDNPLADSGTDWYGSTGK
;
A
#
# COMPACT_ATOMS: atom_id res chain seq x y z
N MET A 1 11.76 -23.01 -15.63
CA MET A 1 11.85 -21.66 -16.24
C MET A 1 12.97 -21.69 -17.28
N SER A 2 12.71 -21.25 -18.51
CA SER A 2 13.71 -21.25 -19.61
C SER A 2 14.48 -19.93 -19.75
N ASP A 3 14.03 -18.85 -19.11
CA ASP A 3 14.66 -17.53 -19.14
C ASP A 3 15.63 -17.34 -17.95
N PRO A 4 16.96 -17.23 -18.18
CA PRO A 4 17.93 -17.07 -17.08
C PRO A 4 17.81 -15.75 -16.32
N CYS A 5 17.45 -14.66 -16.99
CA CYS A 5 17.32 -13.35 -16.36
C CYS A 5 16.15 -13.36 -15.38
N LEU A 6 15.00 -13.87 -15.82
CA LEU A 6 13.84 -14.05 -14.96
C LEU A 6 14.13 -15.04 -13.84
N PHE A 7 14.84 -16.14 -14.12
CA PHE A 7 15.22 -17.12 -13.10
C PHE A 7 16.04 -16.49 -11.96
N HIS A 8 17.10 -15.75 -12.29
CA HIS A 8 17.89 -15.06 -11.27
C HIS A 8 17.09 -13.97 -10.55
N ALA A 9 16.24 -13.23 -11.24
CA ALA A 9 15.37 -12.24 -10.59
C ALA A 9 14.36 -12.87 -9.62
N THR A 10 13.78 -14.03 -9.98
CA THR A 10 12.89 -14.80 -9.10
C THR A 10 13.63 -15.31 -7.87
N LEU A 11 14.83 -15.88 -8.03
CA LEU A 11 15.63 -16.36 -6.90
C LEU A 11 16.11 -15.22 -6.01
N PHE A 12 16.48 -14.08 -6.59
CA PHE A 12 16.74 -12.85 -5.84
C PHE A 12 15.52 -12.46 -5.02
N GLY A 13 14.34 -12.38 -5.64
CA GLY A 13 13.12 -12.00 -4.95
C GLY A 13 12.73 -12.97 -3.83
N ALA A 14 12.90 -14.28 -4.04
CA ALA A 14 12.66 -15.29 -3.00
C ALA A 14 13.66 -15.16 -1.84
N SER A 15 14.95 -15.01 -2.15
CA SER A 15 16.01 -14.88 -1.15
C SER A 15 15.84 -13.59 -0.33
N ALA A 16 15.56 -12.45 -0.98
CA ALA A 16 15.32 -11.19 -0.30
C ALA A 16 14.06 -11.21 0.59
N SER A 17 13.01 -11.93 0.19
CA SER A 17 11.84 -12.20 1.05
C SER A 17 12.22 -12.94 2.32
N ILE A 18 13.03 -13.99 2.21
CA ILE A 18 13.47 -14.80 3.37
C ILE A 18 14.34 -13.95 4.30
N ASP A 19 15.31 -13.22 3.76
CA ASP A 19 16.18 -12.32 4.52
C ASP A 19 15.32 -11.31 5.32
N MET A 20 14.34 -10.69 4.67
CA MET A 20 13.42 -9.74 5.29
C MET A 20 12.54 -10.37 6.38
N LEU A 21 11.98 -11.56 6.14
CA LEU A 21 11.16 -12.27 7.12
C LEU A 21 11.95 -12.70 8.36
N GLN A 22 13.24 -13.01 8.19
CA GLN A 22 14.14 -13.39 9.27
C GLN A 22 14.79 -12.18 9.96
N GLY A 23 14.55 -10.95 9.47
CA GLY A 23 15.21 -9.74 9.96
C GLY A 23 16.73 -9.76 9.74
N GLN A 24 17.21 -10.53 8.75
CA GLN A 24 18.63 -10.66 8.44
C GLN A 24 19.08 -9.57 7.47
N GLN A 25 20.37 -9.25 7.56
CA GLN A 25 21.03 -8.47 6.51
C GLN A 25 21.06 -9.27 5.20
N ILE A 26 21.17 -8.54 4.08
CA ILE A 26 21.19 -9.14 2.74
C ILE A 26 22.28 -10.22 2.67
N THR A 27 21.89 -11.45 2.35
CA THR A 27 22.80 -12.58 2.31
C THR A 27 23.61 -12.63 1.00
N THR A 28 24.73 -13.36 1.01
CA THR A 28 25.54 -13.60 -0.20
C THR A 28 24.71 -14.22 -1.33
N ARG A 29 23.72 -15.06 -0.99
CA ARG A 29 22.81 -15.66 -1.97
C ARG A 29 21.92 -14.60 -2.63
N THR A 30 21.35 -13.70 -1.83
CA THR A 30 20.53 -12.59 -2.32
C THR A 30 21.35 -11.69 -3.26
N LEU A 31 22.56 -11.30 -2.84
CA LEU A 31 23.47 -10.50 -3.67
C LEU A 31 23.84 -11.21 -4.97
N TYR A 32 24.21 -12.49 -4.92
CA TYR A 32 24.58 -13.26 -6.10
C TYR A 32 23.47 -13.24 -7.16
N HIS A 33 22.24 -13.57 -6.77
CA HIS A 33 21.11 -13.58 -7.72
C HIS A 33 20.75 -12.18 -8.21
N GLN A 34 20.84 -11.16 -7.35
CA GLN A 34 20.63 -9.76 -7.74
C GLN A 34 21.64 -9.32 -8.81
N THR A 35 22.93 -9.57 -8.59
CA THR A 35 24.01 -9.22 -9.53
C THR A 35 23.82 -9.90 -10.87
N TRP A 36 23.48 -11.19 -10.89
CA TRP A 36 23.21 -11.92 -12.13
C TRP A 36 21.97 -11.40 -12.87
N ALA A 37 20.89 -11.10 -12.15
CA ALA A 37 19.69 -10.53 -12.75
C ALA A 37 20.01 -9.18 -13.43
N ILE A 38 20.72 -8.29 -12.74
CA ILE A 38 21.14 -6.98 -13.28
C ILE A 38 22.06 -7.15 -14.49
N ARG A 39 23.06 -8.03 -14.40
CA ARG A 39 23.98 -8.30 -15.51
C ARG A 39 23.24 -8.76 -16.76
N LEU A 40 22.41 -9.80 -16.64
CA LEU A 40 21.66 -10.37 -17.77
C LEU A 40 20.66 -9.36 -18.34
N LEU A 41 20.04 -8.54 -17.48
CA LEU A 41 19.16 -7.46 -17.91
C LEU A 41 19.93 -6.42 -18.74
N ASN A 42 21.09 -5.98 -18.26
CA ASN A 42 21.94 -5.02 -18.98
C ASN A 42 22.43 -5.59 -20.32
N GLU A 43 22.82 -6.87 -20.37
CA GLU A 43 23.21 -7.54 -21.62
C GLU A 43 22.08 -7.54 -22.66
N ARG A 44 20.81 -7.71 -22.23
CA ARG A 44 19.65 -7.62 -23.13
C ARG A 44 19.37 -6.20 -23.59
N LEU A 45 19.48 -5.23 -22.68
CA LEU A 45 19.20 -3.83 -22.97
C LEU A 45 20.30 -3.16 -23.80
N ALA A 46 21.51 -3.71 -23.81
CA ALA A 46 22.63 -3.21 -24.62
C ALA A 46 22.58 -3.63 -26.11
N GLN A 47 21.66 -4.51 -26.48
CA GLN A 47 21.47 -4.93 -27.87
C GLN A 47 20.95 -3.76 -28.73
N THR A 48 21.29 -3.73 -30.02
CA THR A 48 20.83 -2.70 -30.96
C THR A 48 19.31 -2.64 -31.03
N GLU A 49 18.65 -3.81 -30.93
CA GLU A 49 17.21 -3.97 -30.82
C GLU A 49 16.89 -4.81 -29.58
N PRO A 50 16.70 -4.16 -28.40
CA PRO A 50 16.45 -4.89 -27.17
C PRO A 50 15.16 -5.72 -27.21
N VAL A 51 15.27 -7.00 -26.87
CA VAL A 51 14.11 -7.89 -26.76
C VAL A 51 13.38 -7.66 -25.42
N LEU A 52 12.31 -6.89 -25.47
CA LEU A 52 11.44 -6.57 -24.32
C LEU A 52 10.34 -7.63 -24.13
N ASN A 53 10.75 -8.86 -23.81
CA ASN A 53 9.82 -9.96 -23.54
C ASN A 53 9.36 -10.00 -22.06
N TYR A 54 8.50 -10.98 -21.73
CA TYR A 54 7.99 -11.19 -20.38
C TYR A 54 9.11 -11.30 -19.34
N GLY A 55 10.18 -12.04 -19.66
CA GLY A 55 11.31 -12.25 -18.75
C GLY A 55 12.10 -10.97 -18.48
N THR A 56 12.33 -10.15 -19.51
CA THR A 56 13.02 -8.85 -19.39
C THR A 56 12.23 -7.90 -18.49
N LEU A 57 10.93 -7.75 -18.72
CA LEU A 57 10.06 -6.90 -17.88
C LEU A 57 9.93 -7.45 -16.46
N GLY A 58 9.71 -8.75 -16.32
CA GLY A 58 9.53 -9.42 -15.04
C GLY A 58 10.78 -9.40 -14.17
N ALA A 59 11.98 -9.40 -14.76
CA ALA A 59 13.23 -9.33 -14.01
C ALA A 59 13.42 -7.98 -13.29
N VAL A 60 12.83 -6.90 -13.80
CA VAL A 60 12.94 -5.56 -13.20
C VAL A 60 12.06 -5.44 -11.95
N ILE A 61 10.97 -6.19 -11.86
CA ILE A 61 9.97 -6.05 -10.79
C ILE A 61 10.58 -6.35 -9.40
N PRO A 62 11.27 -7.49 -9.17
CA PRO A 62 11.93 -7.72 -7.89
C PRO A 62 12.97 -6.64 -7.57
N LEU A 63 13.73 -6.17 -8.57
CA LEU A 63 14.74 -5.12 -8.37
C LEU A 63 14.11 -3.80 -7.90
N LEU A 64 13.00 -3.41 -8.51
CA LEU A 64 12.20 -2.26 -8.07
C LEU A 64 11.66 -2.48 -6.66
N TYR A 65 10.97 -3.61 -6.44
CA TYR A 65 10.25 -3.87 -5.20
C TYR A 65 11.18 -3.97 -3.99
N TYR A 66 12.29 -4.71 -4.11
CA TYR A 66 13.18 -4.92 -2.98
C TYR A 66 14.01 -3.68 -2.64
N ASN A 67 14.47 -2.91 -3.63
CA ASN A 67 15.13 -1.62 -3.34
C ASN A 67 14.17 -0.62 -2.69
N MET A 68 12.88 -0.66 -3.05
CA MET A 68 11.86 0.18 -2.42
C MET A 68 11.61 -0.21 -0.95
N VAL A 69 11.48 -1.49 -0.62
CA VAL A 69 11.22 -1.91 0.78
C VAL A 69 12.45 -1.79 1.69
N THR A 70 13.66 -1.88 1.13
CA THR A 70 14.91 -1.55 1.85
C THR A 70 15.20 -0.06 1.91
N LEU A 71 14.32 0.77 1.35
CA LEU A 71 14.41 2.23 1.28
C LEU A 71 15.60 2.77 0.47
N ASP A 72 16.20 1.96 -0.41
CA ASP A 72 17.12 2.42 -1.45
C ASP A 72 16.33 3.12 -2.58
N ARG A 73 16.04 4.40 -2.34
CA ARG A 73 15.22 5.21 -3.22
C ARG A 73 15.82 5.38 -4.61
N ASP A 74 17.12 5.60 -4.71
CA ASP A 74 17.75 5.96 -5.98
C ASP A 74 17.73 4.76 -6.93
N SER A 75 18.09 3.57 -6.43
CA SER A 75 17.97 2.33 -7.18
C SER A 75 16.51 2.02 -7.55
N ALA A 76 15.57 2.19 -6.60
CA ALA A 76 14.15 1.98 -6.88
C ALA A 76 13.61 2.93 -7.96
N VAL A 77 13.99 4.21 -7.93
CA VAL A 77 13.63 5.20 -8.97
C VAL A 77 14.23 4.83 -10.31
N ALA A 78 15.48 4.37 -10.36
CA ALA A 78 16.13 3.94 -11.60
C ALA A 78 15.38 2.76 -12.23
N HIS A 79 15.05 1.73 -11.45
CA HIS A 79 14.28 0.57 -11.93
C HIS A 79 12.86 0.95 -12.33
N GLN A 80 12.18 1.84 -11.59
CA GLN A 80 10.86 2.34 -11.95
C GLN A 80 10.88 3.04 -13.31
N LYS A 81 11.82 3.97 -13.52
CA LYS A 81 11.95 4.70 -14.79
C LYS A 81 12.31 3.78 -15.94
N GLY A 82 13.23 2.84 -15.72
CA GLY A 82 13.59 1.82 -16.71
C GLY A 82 12.37 0.98 -17.11
N LEU A 83 11.61 0.49 -16.14
CA LEU A 83 10.42 -0.32 -16.38
C LEU A 83 9.33 0.45 -17.14
N VAL A 84 9.07 1.70 -16.78
CA VAL A 84 8.12 2.56 -17.51
C VAL A 84 8.57 2.76 -18.96
N LYS A 85 9.85 3.06 -19.20
CA LYS A 85 10.39 3.20 -20.56
C LYS A 85 10.23 1.91 -21.37
N MET A 86 10.52 0.76 -20.78
CA MET A 86 10.33 -0.53 -21.44
C MET A 86 8.85 -0.77 -21.80
N LEU A 87 7.94 -0.51 -20.87
CA LEU A 87 6.49 -0.68 -21.10
C LEU A 87 5.96 0.25 -22.21
N LEU A 88 6.44 1.49 -22.26
CA LEU A 88 6.08 2.44 -23.32
C LEU A 88 6.66 2.04 -24.69
N ALA A 89 7.81 1.37 -24.71
CA ALA A 89 8.40 0.84 -25.92
C ALA A 89 7.73 -0.47 -26.42
N THR A 90 7.02 -1.19 -25.55
CA THR A 90 6.30 -2.41 -25.95
C THR A 90 4.94 -2.12 -26.63
N PRO A 91 4.59 -2.85 -27.72
CA PRO A 91 3.28 -2.74 -28.37
C PRO A 91 2.11 -2.98 -27.40
N GLN A 92 0.96 -2.35 -27.66
CA GLN A 92 -0.23 -2.53 -26.83
C GLN A 92 -0.77 -3.97 -26.87
N SER A 93 -0.66 -4.66 -28.02
CA SER A 93 -1.02 -6.08 -28.16
C SER A 93 -0.22 -6.95 -27.19
N PHE A 94 1.11 -6.78 -27.17
CA PHE A 94 1.98 -7.51 -26.25
C PHE A 94 1.59 -7.24 -24.78
N ARG A 95 1.30 -5.98 -24.41
CA ARG A 95 0.86 -5.64 -23.05
C ARG A 95 -0.46 -6.30 -22.66
N ALA A 96 -1.36 -6.55 -23.61
CA ALA A 96 -2.59 -7.29 -23.36
C ALA A 96 -2.32 -8.78 -23.11
N ASP A 97 -1.31 -9.36 -23.76
CA ASP A 97 -0.93 -10.78 -23.63
C ASP A 97 -0.20 -11.10 -22.31
N ILE A 98 0.32 -10.08 -21.62
CA ILE A 98 1.05 -10.23 -20.34
C ILE A 98 0.26 -9.68 -19.13
N GLY A 99 -1.07 -9.78 -19.16
CA GLY A 99 -2.01 -9.28 -18.14
C GLY A 99 -1.57 -9.50 -16.68
N PRO A 100 -1.21 -10.72 -16.25
CA PRO A 100 -0.77 -10.97 -14.87
C PRO A 100 0.52 -10.22 -14.51
N LEU A 101 1.46 -10.08 -15.46
CA LEU A 101 2.69 -9.33 -15.22
C LEU A 101 2.40 -7.84 -15.05
N ILE A 102 1.52 -7.30 -15.89
CA ILE A 102 1.07 -5.90 -15.79
C ILE A 102 0.39 -5.65 -14.44
N ALA A 103 -0.35 -6.62 -13.90
CA ALA A 103 -0.92 -6.53 -12.56
C ALA A 103 0.17 -6.43 -11.49
N ILE A 104 1.21 -7.27 -11.54
CA ILE A 104 2.33 -7.19 -10.59
C ILE A 104 3.10 -5.86 -10.72
N VAL A 105 3.32 -5.37 -11.94
CA VAL A 105 3.92 -4.04 -12.18
C VAL A 105 3.11 -2.97 -11.46
N LYS A 106 1.79 -2.95 -11.65
CA LYS A 106 0.88 -2.00 -11.01
C LYS A 106 0.94 -2.07 -9.48
N VAL A 107 0.99 -3.27 -8.91
CA VAL A 107 1.17 -3.47 -7.47
C VAL A 107 2.48 -2.86 -6.99
N ALA A 108 3.60 -3.09 -7.70
CA ALA A 108 4.89 -2.51 -7.36
C ALA A 108 4.87 -0.97 -7.45
N MET A 109 4.24 -0.41 -8.48
CA MET A 109 4.11 1.05 -8.67
C MET A 109 3.24 1.70 -7.59
N LEU A 110 2.12 1.08 -7.22
CA LEU A 110 1.27 1.55 -6.12
C LEU A 110 1.99 1.45 -4.78
N SER A 111 2.72 0.36 -4.55
CA SER A 111 3.52 0.19 -3.34
C SER A 111 4.55 1.30 -3.20
N PHE A 112 5.22 1.63 -4.31
CA PHE A 112 6.20 2.72 -4.38
C PHE A 112 5.56 4.07 -4.06
N ALA A 113 4.41 4.35 -4.67
CA ALA A 113 3.62 5.55 -4.43
C ALA A 113 3.21 5.68 -2.95
N CYS A 114 2.81 4.59 -2.30
CA CYS A 114 2.45 4.57 -0.88
C CYS A 114 3.66 4.83 0.04
N ILE A 115 4.76 4.10 -0.18
CA ILE A 115 5.95 4.15 0.68
C ILE A 115 6.58 5.56 0.65
N TYR A 116 6.71 6.12 -0.54
CA TYR A 116 7.31 7.45 -0.72
C TYR A 116 6.30 8.60 -0.64
N ASN A 117 5.00 8.32 -0.46
CA ASN A 117 3.91 9.30 -0.49
C ASN A 117 3.96 10.21 -1.73
N MET A 118 3.97 9.60 -2.91
CA MET A 118 4.02 10.28 -4.20
C MET A 118 2.88 9.80 -5.10
N LEU A 119 2.57 10.52 -6.17
CA LEU A 119 1.64 10.02 -7.17
C LEU A 119 2.29 8.90 -8.01
N PRO A 120 1.54 7.87 -8.42
CA PRO A 120 2.05 6.86 -9.33
C PRO A 120 2.40 7.48 -10.69
N ILE A 121 3.55 7.10 -11.24
CA ILE A 121 4.09 7.66 -12.50
C ILE A 121 3.45 7.03 -13.75
N TRP A 122 2.71 5.92 -13.60
CA TRP A 122 2.11 5.21 -14.71
C TRP A 122 0.58 5.20 -14.64
N ASP A 123 -0.04 5.78 -15.66
CA ASP A 123 -1.45 6.21 -15.71
C ASP A 123 -2.50 5.10 -15.58
N CYS A 124 -2.08 3.84 -15.60
CA CYS A 124 -2.97 2.69 -15.44
C CYS A 124 -3.50 2.50 -14.00
N LEU A 125 -3.13 3.38 -13.07
CA LEU A 125 -3.55 3.40 -11.68
C LEU A 125 -4.60 4.50 -11.39
N SER A 126 -4.81 5.40 -12.35
CA SER A 126 -5.71 6.55 -12.30
C SER A 126 -7.16 6.16 -12.65
N SER A 127 -7.71 5.07 -12.10
CA SER A 127 -9.14 4.79 -12.32
C SER A 127 -9.95 5.76 -11.47
N GLU A 128 -10.53 6.79 -12.10
CA GLU A 128 -11.43 7.77 -11.47
C GLU A 128 -12.70 7.13 -10.90
N LEU A 129 -13.02 5.91 -11.35
CA LEU A 129 -14.23 5.19 -10.97
C LEU A 129 -14.22 4.66 -9.53
N VAL A 130 -13.04 4.57 -8.89
CA VAL A 130 -12.92 4.02 -7.54
C VAL A 130 -13.00 5.14 -6.51
N ARG A 131 -14.11 5.18 -5.76
CA ARG A 131 -14.31 6.14 -4.66
C ARG A 131 -13.55 5.73 -3.39
N PRO A 132 -12.89 6.65 -2.67
CA PRO A 132 -12.21 6.39 -1.40
C PRO A 132 -13.01 5.59 -0.37
N ASN A 133 -14.32 5.83 -0.24
CA ASN A 133 -15.17 5.11 0.71
C ASN A 133 -15.49 3.65 0.31
N THR A 134 -15.13 3.22 -0.90
CA THR A 134 -15.51 1.90 -1.44
C THR A 134 -14.95 0.75 -0.60
N ILE A 135 -13.72 0.86 -0.10
CA ILE A 135 -13.12 -0.20 0.73
C ILE A 135 -13.90 -0.37 2.05
N LEU A 136 -14.29 0.74 2.69
CA LEU A 136 -15.10 0.74 3.91
C LEU A 136 -16.51 0.22 3.65
N ARG A 137 -17.12 0.56 2.51
CA ARG A 137 -18.40 -0.02 2.10
C ARG A 137 -18.34 -1.54 2.03
N ASN A 138 -17.25 -2.10 1.49
CA ASN A 138 -17.09 -3.55 1.39
C ASN A 138 -16.85 -4.18 2.77
N VAL A 139 -16.10 -3.52 3.67
CA VAL A 139 -15.94 -3.95 5.06
C VAL A 139 -17.29 -3.97 5.80
N VAL A 140 -18.08 -2.89 5.69
CA VAL A 140 -19.42 -2.79 6.29
C VAL A 140 -20.37 -3.84 5.72
N SER A 141 -20.42 -3.98 4.39
CA SER A 141 -21.26 -4.98 3.72
C SER A 141 -20.98 -6.40 4.23
N ARG A 142 -19.70 -6.74 4.43
CA ARG A 142 -19.30 -8.02 5.01
C ARG A 142 -19.71 -8.15 6.47
N ALA A 143 -19.57 -7.08 7.26
CA ALA A 143 -19.97 -7.06 8.66
C ALA A 143 -21.47 -7.25 8.85
N THR A 144 -22.30 -6.78 7.91
CA THR A 144 -23.76 -6.79 8.03
C THR A 144 -24.46 -7.94 7.32
N LEU A 145 -23.87 -8.51 6.25
CA LEU A 145 -24.48 -9.56 5.42
C LEU A 145 -24.00 -10.98 5.75
N SER A 146 -23.04 -11.16 6.66
CA SER A 146 -22.57 -12.48 7.08
C SER A 146 -23.64 -13.19 7.92
N ASN A 147 -24.49 -13.99 7.25
CA ASN A 147 -25.57 -14.76 7.89
C ASN A 147 -25.06 -15.91 8.77
N ASP A 148 -23.80 -16.33 8.62
CA ASP A 148 -23.12 -17.25 9.51
C ASP A 148 -21.96 -16.50 10.19
N GLU A 149 -21.95 -16.51 11.53
CA GLU A 149 -20.85 -16.05 12.39
C GLU A 149 -20.24 -14.69 12.00
N SER A 150 -20.94 -13.58 12.31
CA SER A 150 -20.32 -12.25 12.30
C SER A 150 -19.06 -12.26 13.18
N TYR A 151 -17.89 -12.29 12.56
CA TYR A 151 -16.61 -12.21 13.26
C TYR A 151 -16.42 -10.87 13.98
N LEU A 152 -17.24 -9.85 13.67
CA LEU A 152 -17.15 -8.53 14.26
C LEU A 152 -18.14 -8.36 15.42
N GLU A 153 -17.63 -7.85 16.53
CA GLU A 153 -18.42 -7.43 17.67
C GLU A 153 -19.27 -6.21 17.29
N LYS A 154 -20.46 -6.10 17.90
CA LYS A 154 -21.40 -5.01 17.61
C LYS A 154 -20.76 -3.63 17.76
N GLU A 155 -20.03 -3.39 18.84
CA GLU A 155 -19.34 -2.12 19.09
C GLU A 155 -18.30 -1.81 17.99
N THR A 156 -17.60 -2.83 17.50
CA THR A 156 -16.65 -2.69 16.39
C THR A 156 -17.37 -2.35 15.09
N THR A 157 -18.50 -3.01 14.80
CA THR A 157 -19.33 -2.71 13.63
C THR A 157 -19.87 -1.28 13.66
N ASP A 158 -20.40 -0.85 14.81
CA ASP A 158 -20.91 0.52 15.00
C ASP A 158 -19.79 1.55 14.77
N ALA A 159 -18.59 1.31 15.31
CA ALA A 159 -17.44 2.19 15.08
C ALA A 159 -16.95 2.21 13.63
N ILE A 160 -17.05 1.09 12.88
CA ILE A 160 -16.74 1.06 11.44
C ILE A 160 -17.78 1.86 10.66
N LEU A 161 -19.06 1.78 11.02
CA LEU A 161 -20.14 2.55 10.40
C LEU A 161 -19.93 4.05 10.58
N ASP A 162 -19.53 4.50 11.77
CA ASP A 162 -19.19 5.91 12.04
C ASP A 162 -18.06 6.40 11.12
N VAL A 163 -17.00 5.59 10.96
CA VAL A 163 -15.87 5.90 10.07
C VAL A 163 -16.32 5.89 8.60
N TYR A 164 -17.16 4.95 8.20
CA TYR A 164 -17.70 4.87 6.84
C TYR A 164 -18.58 6.09 6.50
N GLU A 165 -19.43 6.52 7.42
CA GLU A 165 -20.27 7.70 7.23
C GLU A 165 -19.42 8.97 7.11
N ALA A 166 -18.46 9.15 8.02
CA ALA A 166 -17.52 10.27 7.96
C ALA A 166 -16.73 10.27 6.65
N MET A 167 -16.19 9.13 6.23
CA MET A 167 -15.44 9.02 4.98
C MET A 167 -16.32 9.30 3.75
N SER A 168 -17.58 8.87 3.76
CA SER A 168 -18.52 9.11 2.67
C SER A 168 -18.87 10.59 2.52
N ARG A 169 -18.93 11.34 3.63
CA ARG A 169 -19.09 12.80 3.60
C ARG A 169 -17.83 13.48 3.06
N LEU A 170 -16.64 12.98 3.39
CA LEU A 170 -15.36 13.53 2.97
C LEU A 170 -14.93 13.11 1.54
N ASP A 171 -15.66 12.21 0.88
CA ASP A 171 -15.32 11.63 -0.43
C ASP A 171 -15.13 12.70 -1.53
N HIS A 172 -15.89 13.80 -1.45
CA HIS A 172 -15.81 14.90 -2.41
C HIS A 172 -14.52 15.74 -2.27
N LEU A 173 -13.76 15.57 -1.19
CA LEU A 173 -12.55 16.35 -0.90
C LEU A 173 -11.30 15.83 -1.61
N VAL A 174 -11.43 14.80 -2.46
CA VAL A 174 -10.31 14.27 -3.27
C VAL A 174 -9.62 15.36 -4.08
N HIS A 175 -10.33 16.43 -4.45
CA HIS A 175 -9.80 17.59 -5.20
C HIS A 175 -9.97 18.96 -4.53
N ALA A 176 -10.48 19.02 -3.30
CA ALA A 176 -10.72 20.30 -2.59
C ALA A 176 -9.42 20.97 -2.10
N ASP A 177 -9.44 22.28 -1.83
CA ASP A 177 -8.31 22.98 -1.22
C ASP A 177 -8.19 22.72 0.31
N ARG A 178 -7.08 23.13 0.92
CA ARG A 178 -6.80 22.89 2.36
C ARG A 178 -7.81 23.56 3.31
N CYS A 179 -8.33 24.75 2.96
CA CYS A 179 -9.30 25.45 3.80
C CYS A 179 -10.64 24.71 3.80
N SER A 180 -11.08 24.27 2.63
CA SER A 180 -12.27 23.44 2.45
C SER A 180 -12.16 22.12 3.23
N ILE A 181 -10.98 21.49 3.21
CA ILE A 181 -10.70 20.27 3.99
C ILE A 181 -10.85 20.53 5.50
N SER A 182 -10.26 21.59 6.03
CA SER A 182 -10.31 21.88 7.48
C SER A 182 -11.74 22.04 7.98
N ALA A 183 -12.57 22.81 7.27
CA ALA A 183 -13.95 23.08 7.67
C ALA A 183 -14.84 21.83 7.63
N GLU A 184 -14.63 20.94 6.65
CA GLU A 184 -15.34 19.66 6.55
C GLU A 184 -14.86 18.65 7.58
N VAL A 185 -13.56 18.62 7.89
CA VAL A 185 -13.01 17.78 8.96
C VAL A 185 -13.57 18.21 10.33
N GLU A 186 -13.64 19.51 10.62
CA GLU A 186 -14.27 20.02 11.85
C GLU A 186 -15.74 19.61 11.95
N ARG A 187 -16.49 19.70 10.84
CA ARG A 187 -17.87 19.21 10.79
C ARG A 187 -17.95 17.70 10.99
N ALA A 188 -17.08 16.90 10.38
CA ALA A 188 -17.06 15.45 10.60
C ALA A 188 -16.75 15.10 12.07
N LEU A 189 -15.85 15.84 12.70
CA LEU A 189 -15.48 15.66 14.11
C LEU A 189 -16.61 16.03 15.08
N SER A 190 -17.48 17.00 14.75
CA SER A 190 -18.61 17.35 15.62
C SER A 190 -19.68 16.25 15.71
N PHE A 191 -19.75 15.38 14.70
CA PHE A 191 -20.62 14.21 14.69
C PHE A 191 -19.94 12.95 15.24
N ALA A 192 -18.62 12.99 15.51
CA ALA A 192 -17.91 11.83 16.03
C ALA A 192 -18.38 11.54 17.45
N THR A 193 -19.23 10.53 17.60
CA THR A 193 -19.52 9.88 18.87
C THR A 193 -18.21 9.32 19.40
N THR A 194 -17.59 10.01 20.36
CA THR A 194 -16.35 9.55 21.01
C THR A 194 -16.60 8.23 21.73
N SER A 195 -16.47 7.12 21.01
CA SER A 195 -16.06 5.86 21.61
C SER A 195 -14.60 6.05 22.00
N THR A 196 -14.38 6.60 23.19
CA THR A 196 -13.12 6.38 23.90
C THR A 196 -13.08 4.89 24.23
N TRP A 197 -12.57 4.10 23.29
CA TRP A 197 -12.15 2.75 23.55
C TRP A 197 -11.14 2.83 24.69
N THR A 198 -11.60 2.53 25.90
CA THR A 198 -10.71 2.39 27.04
C THR A 198 -9.87 1.16 26.74
N ASP A 199 -8.55 1.34 26.75
CA ASP A 199 -7.61 0.24 26.55
C ASP A 199 -7.82 -0.71 27.73
N ARG A 200 -8.70 -1.69 27.58
CA ARG A 200 -8.84 -2.79 28.53
C ARG A 200 -7.44 -3.36 28.61
N ALA A 201 -6.81 -3.24 29.77
CA ALA A 201 -5.43 -3.66 30.00
C ALA A 201 -5.21 -4.97 29.25
N GLU A 202 -4.25 -5.00 28.31
CA GLU A 202 -3.87 -6.19 27.56
C GLU A 202 -3.39 -7.22 28.57
N TYR A 203 -4.31 -7.97 29.19
CA TYR A 203 -3.97 -9.19 29.88
C TYR A 203 -3.36 -10.10 28.83
N ASN A 204 -2.27 -10.80 29.19
CA ASN A 204 -1.51 -11.72 28.34
C ASN A 204 -2.35 -12.96 27.93
N HIS A 205 -3.52 -12.77 27.35
CA HIS A 205 -4.35 -13.80 26.77
C HIS A 205 -4.03 -13.93 25.28
N HIS A 206 -3.88 -15.17 24.84
CA HIS A 206 -3.71 -15.49 23.42
C HIS A 206 -5.02 -15.22 22.68
N LEU A 207 -5.17 -14.01 22.14
CA LEU A 207 -6.35 -13.66 21.35
C LEU A 207 -6.56 -14.64 20.17
N THR A 208 -7.79 -15.01 19.87
CA THR A 208 -8.13 -15.80 18.68
C THR A 208 -8.01 -14.93 17.41
N PRO A 209 -7.91 -15.51 16.19
CA PRO A 209 -7.88 -14.72 14.96
C PRO A 209 -9.08 -13.76 14.80
N PRO A 210 -10.34 -14.15 15.11
CA PRO A 210 -11.48 -13.22 15.14
C PRO A 210 -11.33 -12.05 16.13
N GLU A 211 -10.85 -12.31 17.35
CA GLU A 211 -10.62 -11.25 18.35
C GLU A 211 -9.53 -10.28 17.91
N ARG A 212 -8.44 -10.80 17.29
CA ARG A 212 -7.40 -9.95 16.71
C ARG A 212 -7.91 -9.13 15.54
N LEU A 213 -8.81 -9.69 14.72
CA LEU A 213 -9.45 -8.96 13.63
C LEU A 213 -10.27 -7.79 14.18
N ASN A 214 -11.07 -8.01 15.23
CA ASN A 214 -11.79 -6.92 15.92
C ASN A 214 -10.82 -5.85 16.43
N LYS A 215 -9.76 -6.26 17.13
CA LYS A 215 -8.77 -5.30 17.65
C LYS A 215 -8.11 -4.50 16.54
N CYS A 216 -7.79 -5.10 15.38
CA CYS A 216 -7.32 -4.37 14.21
C CYS A 216 -8.33 -3.30 13.76
N CYS A 217 -9.60 -3.66 13.60
CA CYS A 217 -10.66 -2.71 13.21
C CYS A 217 -10.80 -1.55 14.22
N GLN A 218 -10.80 -1.86 15.52
CA GLN A 218 -10.88 -0.87 16.60
C GLN A 218 -9.71 0.12 16.52
N ILE A 219 -8.48 -0.39 16.36
CA ILE A 219 -7.29 0.44 16.21
C ILE A 219 -7.38 1.30 14.93
N CYS A 220 -7.87 0.75 13.82
CA CYS A 220 -8.06 1.52 12.58
C CYS A 220 -9.06 2.67 12.76
N CYS A 221 -10.19 2.44 13.45
CA CYS A 221 -11.15 3.49 13.77
C CYS A 221 -10.51 4.58 14.65
N GLN A 222 -9.77 4.18 15.69
CA GLN A 222 -9.06 5.13 16.57
C GLN A 222 -8.03 5.97 15.80
N LEU A 223 -7.24 5.32 14.94
CA LEU A 223 -6.23 5.98 14.10
C LEU A 223 -6.88 6.99 13.15
N PHE A 224 -8.01 6.65 12.54
CA PHE A 224 -8.77 7.57 11.68
C PHE A 224 -9.18 8.84 12.44
N TRP A 225 -9.84 8.71 13.59
CA TRP A 225 -10.30 9.86 14.37
C TRP A 225 -9.14 10.68 14.94
N LYS A 226 -8.06 10.05 15.39
CA LYS A 226 -6.84 10.74 15.83
C LYS A 226 -6.22 11.55 14.70
N MET A 227 -6.16 11.00 13.50
CA MET A 227 -5.64 11.69 12.32
C MET A 227 -6.48 12.94 11.99
N LEU A 228 -7.81 12.83 12.00
CA LEU A 228 -8.69 13.98 11.78
C LEU A 228 -8.51 15.06 12.85
N ARG A 229 -8.41 14.69 14.14
CA ARG A 229 -8.18 15.65 15.23
C ARG A 229 -6.85 16.39 15.07
N ARG A 230 -5.78 15.72 14.63
CA ARG A 230 -4.47 16.36 14.42
C ARG A 230 -4.54 17.52 13.42
N GLN A 231 -5.40 17.41 12.41
CA GLN A 231 -5.58 18.46 11.41
C GLN A 231 -6.14 19.74 12.04
N THR A 232 -7.07 19.62 12.99
CA THR A 232 -7.70 20.76 13.67
C THR A 232 -6.81 21.37 14.76
N TYR A 233 -6.07 20.53 15.49
CA TYR A 233 -5.22 20.95 16.60
C TYR A 233 -3.75 21.00 16.17
N SER A 234 -3.37 21.98 15.36
CA SER A 234 -1.97 22.26 14.98
C SER A 234 -1.14 22.79 16.17
N GLN A 235 -1.01 22.04 17.27
CA GLN A 235 -0.17 22.39 18.43
C GLN A 235 0.81 21.27 18.80
N GLN A 236 2.05 21.42 18.32
CA GLN A 236 3.35 21.35 19.01
C GLN A 236 3.70 20.21 20.02
N THR A 237 2.95 19.11 20.13
CA THR A 237 3.40 17.97 20.95
C THR A 237 4.00 16.85 20.10
N PRO A 238 5.23 16.37 20.41
CA PRO A 238 5.85 15.28 19.66
C PRO A 238 5.02 13.98 19.78
N ASN A 239 4.60 13.48 18.63
CA ASN A 239 3.67 12.37 18.39
C ASN A 239 4.20 10.99 18.81
N THR A 240 4.36 10.75 20.12
CA THR A 240 4.73 9.41 20.62
C THR A 240 3.56 8.41 20.57
N THR A 241 2.32 8.87 20.73
CA THR A 241 1.13 8.00 20.83
C THR A 241 0.68 7.41 19.48
N GLY A 242 0.56 8.21 18.41
CA GLY A 242 0.12 7.68 17.10
C GLY A 242 1.06 6.62 16.51
N ASN A 243 2.34 6.67 16.85
CA ASN A 243 3.32 5.65 16.48
C ASN A 243 3.09 4.34 17.29
N HIS A 244 2.62 4.44 18.53
CA HIS A 244 2.27 3.28 19.36
C HIS A 244 1.08 2.50 18.80
N GLU A 245 -0.01 3.18 18.43
CA GLU A 245 -1.18 2.47 17.87
C GLU A 245 -0.90 1.86 16.50
N ALA A 246 -0.12 2.53 15.64
CA ALA A 246 0.33 1.94 14.37
C ALA A 246 1.19 0.69 14.60
N LYS A 247 2.08 0.69 15.61
CA LYS A 247 2.86 -0.50 15.98
C LYS A 247 1.98 -1.62 16.54
N GLN A 248 0.98 -1.30 17.36
CA GLN A 248 0.00 -2.28 17.84
C GLN A 248 -0.79 -2.90 16.68
N LEU A 249 -1.27 -2.07 15.74
CA LEU A 249 -1.97 -2.56 14.55
C LEU A 249 -1.09 -3.55 13.77
N LEU A 250 0.16 -3.17 13.51
CA LEU A 250 1.11 -4.03 12.81
C LEU A 250 1.38 -5.35 13.55
N LYS A 251 1.48 -5.31 14.89
CA LYS A 251 1.62 -6.49 15.76
C LYS A 251 0.42 -7.42 15.62
N HIS A 252 -0.81 -6.91 15.66
CA HIS A 252 -2.02 -7.73 15.51
C HIS A 252 -2.17 -8.29 14.10
N LEU A 253 -1.95 -7.49 13.06
CA LEU A 253 -1.94 -7.94 11.66
C LEU A 253 -0.96 -9.09 11.43
N SER A 254 0.22 -9.02 12.06
CA SER A 254 1.28 -10.04 11.91
C SER A 254 1.01 -11.34 12.70
N LYS A 255 0.09 -11.31 13.66
CA LYS A 255 -0.30 -12.48 14.47
C LYS A 255 -1.47 -13.27 13.89
N ILE A 256 -2.08 -12.79 12.81
CA ILE A 256 -3.09 -13.53 12.05
C ILE A 256 -2.40 -14.12 10.83
N GLU A 257 -2.63 -15.41 10.59
CA GLU A 257 -2.05 -16.14 9.46
C GLU A 257 -2.52 -15.54 8.12
N PRO A 258 -1.64 -15.40 7.10
CA PRO A 258 -2.02 -14.87 5.79
C PRO A 258 -3.23 -15.58 5.16
N LEU A 259 -3.30 -16.92 5.26
CA LEU A 259 -4.42 -17.69 4.71
C LEU A 259 -5.76 -17.35 5.38
N TYR A 260 -5.75 -16.98 6.66
CA TYR A 260 -6.96 -16.52 7.35
C TYR A 260 -7.46 -15.20 6.75
N TRP A 261 -6.56 -14.24 6.49
CA TRP A 261 -6.93 -12.98 5.86
C TRP A 261 -7.51 -13.17 4.47
N ILE A 262 -6.86 -14.00 3.65
CA ILE A 262 -7.28 -14.30 2.27
C ILE A 262 -8.70 -14.88 2.25
N ARG A 263 -9.01 -15.81 3.16
CA ARG A 263 -10.30 -16.50 3.18
C ARG A 263 -11.41 -15.70 3.84
N ASN A 264 -11.11 -15.04 4.96
CA ASN A 264 -12.15 -14.55 5.87
C ASN A 264 -12.36 -13.03 5.80
N ALA A 265 -11.31 -12.24 5.55
CA ALA A 265 -11.41 -10.78 5.67
C ALA A 265 -10.37 -9.98 4.84
N PRO A 266 -10.29 -10.19 3.51
CA PRO A 266 -9.32 -9.50 2.66
C PRO A 266 -9.52 -7.98 2.64
N GLU A 267 -10.75 -7.48 2.69
CA GLU A 267 -11.06 -6.04 2.69
C GLU A 267 -10.67 -5.38 4.01
N VAL A 268 -10.91 -6.05 5.14
CA VAL A 268 -10.46 -5.57 6.46
C VAL A 268 -8.95 -5.49 6.50
N PHE A 269 -8.26 -6.53 6.03
CA PHE A 269 -6.80 -6.54 5.97
C PHE A 269 -6.27 -5.40 5.09
N THR A 270 -6.86 -5.20 3.91
CA THR A 270 -6.51 -4.11 2.98
C THR A 270 -6.71 -2.77 3.65
N TRP A 271 -7.91 -2.51 4.17
CA TRP A 271 -8.23 -1.28 4.88
C TRP A 271 -7.24 -1.01 6.01
N ALA A 272 -6.99 -1.99 6.88
CA ALA A 272 -6.08 -1.85 7.99
C ALA A 272 -4.64 -1.55 7.58
N ALA A 273 -4.11 -2.24 6.58
CA ALA A 273 -2.75 -2.00 6.10
C ALA A 273 -2.59 -0.59 5.51
N PHE A 274 -3.57 -0.13 4.71
CA PHE A 274 -3.54 1.21 4.14
C PHE A 274 -3.82 2.32 5.17
N THR A 275 -4.67 2.08 6.19
CA THR A 275 -4.82 3.00 7.34
C THR A 275 -3.49 3.15 8.07
N GLY A 276 -2.85 2.04 8.44
CA GLY A 276 -1.55 2.03 9.11
C GLY A 276 -0.45 2.75 8.32
N ALA A 277 -0.40 2.52 7.00
CA ALA A 277 0.51 3.23 6.11
C ALA A 277 0.20 4.74 6.02
N ALA A 278 -1.06 5.14 5.95
CA ALA A 278 -1.44 6.55 5.82
C ALA A 278 -1.05 7.37 7.07
N VAL A 279 -1.32 6.83 8.26
CA VAL A 279 -1.00 7.51 9.53
C VAL A 279 0.48 7.47 9.91
N SER A 280 1.27 6.62 9.24
CA SER A 280 2.71 6.52 9.47
C SER A 280 3.45 7.72 8.87
N GLU A 281 4.17 8.44 9.74
CA GLU A 281 5.02 9.59 9.36
C GLU A 281 6.33 9.11 8.68
N HIS A 282 6.91 8.02 9.18
CA HIS A 282 8.18 7.49 8.67
C HIS A 282 8.01 6.46 7.54
N ARG A 283 9.00 6.44 6.62
CA ARG A 283 8.97 5.60 5.40
C ARG A 283 9.11 4.11 5.69
N ASP A 284 9.89 3.74 6.69
CA ASP A 284 10.10 2.37 7.18
C ASP A 284 8.78 1.75 7.68
N ALA A 285 8.00 2.49 8.46
CA ALA A 285 6.70 2.04 8.93
C ALA A 285 5.73 1.82 7.76
N ARG A 286 5.69 2.75 6.79
CA ARG A 286 4.90 2.59 5.56
C ARG A 286 5.34 1.38 4.74
N ALA A 287 6.65 1.20 4.55
CA ALA A 287 7.20 0.05 3.84
C ALA A 287 6.78 -1.27 4.49
N THR A 288 6.75 -1.33 5.82
CA THR A 288 6.36 -2.54 6.55
C THR A 288 4.88 -2.89 6.40
N PHE A 289 3.99 -1.89 6.43
CA PHE A 289 2.56 -2.12 6.16
C PHE A 289 2.31 -2.54 4.71
N ILE A 290 2.92 -1.83 3.76
CA ILE A 290 2.69 -2.05 2.33
C ILE A 290 3.34 -3.34 1.84
N SER A 291 4.49 -3.77 2.38
CA SER A 291 5.11 -5.03 1.99
C SER A 291 4.28 -6.25 2.43
N LYS A 292 3.70 -6.18 3.63
CA LYS A 292 2.71 -7.17 4.11
C LYS A 292 1.46 -7.16 3.24
N ALA A 293 0.96 -5.97 2.90
CA ALA A 293 -0.19 -5.82 2.02
C ALA A 293 0.08 -6.45 0.64
N GLY A 294 1.22 -6.12 0.04
CA GLY A 294 1.62 -6.59 -1.29
C GLY A 294 1.61 -8.11 -1.40
N THR A 295 2.11 -8.83 -0.39
CA THR A 295 2.17 -10.30 -0.38
C THR A 295 0.79 -10.96 -0.36
N ILE A 296 -0.13 -10.40 0.42
CA ILE A 296 -1.49 -10.94 0.56
C ILE A 296 -2.37 -10.49 -0.61
N LEU A 297 -2.25 -9.24 -1.05
CA LEU A 297 -3.05 -8.69 -2.16
C LEU A 297 -2.70 -9.32 -3.50
N THR A 298 -1.44 -9.69 -3.76
CA THR A 298 -1.09 -10.45 -4.97
C THR A 298 -1.70 -11.85 -5.00
N ALA A 299 -2.10 -12.40 -3.85
CA ALA A 299 -2.77 -13.70 -3.76
C ALA A 299 -4.31 -13.62 -3.85
N ILE A 300 -4.90 -12.44 -3.58
CA ILE A 300 -6.37 -12.24 -3.53
C ILE A 300 -6.88 -11.52 -4.77
N ASP A 301 -6.17 -10.49 -5.22
CA ASP A 301 -6.67 -9.56 -6.23
C ASP A 301 -6.50 -10.15 -7.64
N ASP A 302 -7.40 -9.79 -8.54
CA ASP A 302 -7.32 -10.21 -9.93
C ASP A 302 -6.50 -9.20 -10.76
N GLU A 303 -6.42 -9.41 -12.08
CA GLU A 303 -5.73 -8.45 -12.98
C GLU A 303 -6.31 -7.03 -12.93
N LYS A 304 -7.55 -6.86 -12.46
CA LYS A 304 -8.21 -5.55 -12.32
C LYS A 304 -7.75 -4.81 -11.08
N LEU A 305 -7.10 -5.50 -10.13
CA LEU A 305 -6.46 -4.91 -8.96
C LEU A 305 -7.45 -4.06 -8.15
N THR A 306 -8.64 -4.62 -7.93
CA THR A 306 -9.78 -3.88 -7.38
C THR A 306 -9.51 -3.46 -5.94
N LEU A 307 -9.04 -4.37 -5.08
CA LEU A 307 -8.83 -4.08 -3.66
C LEU A 307 -7.65 -3.13 -3.46
N ILE A 308 -6.53 -3.35 -4.16
CA ILE A 308 -5.38 -2.46 -4.01
C ILE A 308 -5.67 -1.05 -4.52
N ARG A 309 -6.49 -0.89 -5.57
CA ARG A 309 -6.94 0.43 -6.06
C ARG A 309 -7.86 1.13 -5.06
N GLN A 310 -8.76 0.39 -4.42
CA GLN A 310 -9.60 0.93 -3.34
C GLN A 310 -8.75 1.37 -2.15
N GLY A 311 -7.80 0.54 -1.72
CA GLY A 311 -6.84 0.86 -0.66
C GLY A 311 -6.01 2.11 -0.98
N TRP A 312 -5.52 2.24 -2.22
CA TRP A 312 -4.80 3.41 -2.69
C TRP A 312 -5.62 4.70 -2.61
N ARG A 313 -6.87 4.69 -3.11
CA ARG A 313 -7.76 5.86 -3.08
C ARG A 313 -8.07 6.28 -1.64
N TYR A 314 -8.32 5.31 -0.77
CA TYR A 314 -8.50 5.53 0.65
C TYR A 314 -7.24 6.14 1.30
N PHE A 315 -6.06 5.58 1.05
CA PHE A 315 -4.77 6.10 1.55
C PHE A 315 -4.51 7.55 1.13
N ARG A 316 -4.78 7.88 -0.15
CA ARG A 316 -4.59 9.24 -0.65
C ARG A 316 -5.49 10.26 0.03
N LEU A 317 -6.77 9.92 0.21
CA LEU A 317 -7.68 10.79 0.93
C LEU A 317 -7.25 10.94 2.40
N LEU A 318 -6.87 9.85 3.09
CA LEU A 318 -6.35 9.95 4.46
C LEU A 318 -5.12 10.84 4.57
N LYS A 319 -4.11 10.67 3.70
CA LYS A 319 -2.90 11.51 3.70
C LYS A 319 -3.22 12.99 3.57
N ARG A 320 -4.15 13.31 2.67
CA ARG A 320 -4.65 14.66 2.47
C ARG A 320 -5.39 15.21 3.69
N LEU A 321 -6.29 14.43 4.28
CA LEU A 321 -7.02 14.80 5.49
C LEU A 321 -6.09 15.02 6.69
N GLY A 322 -4.98 14.30 6.76
CA GLY A 322 -3.93 14.48 7.77
C GLY A 322 -2.97 15.65 7.50
N GLY A 323 -3.24 16.48 6.50
CA GLY A 323 -2.42 17.68 6.18
C GLY A 323 -1.12 17.38 5.43
N ASP A 324 -0.89 16.11 5.12
CA ASP A 324 0.30 15.58 4.45
C ASP A 324 0.13 15.66 2.91
N ASP A 325 -0.46 16.78 2.50
CA ASP A 325 -0.73 17.15 1.12
C ASP A 325 0.62 17.51 0.50
N ASN A 326 1.12 16.64 -0.38
CA ASN A 326 2.07 16.99 -1.44
C ASN A 326 1.26 17.31 -2.72
N PRO A 327 0.63 18.50 -2.84
CA PRO A 327 0.26 19.03 -4.14
C PRO A 327 1.53 19.64 -4.70
N LEU A 328 2.04 19.13 -5.81
CA LEU A 328 3.26 19.63 -6.47
C LEU A 328 4.55 19.32 -5.68
N ALA A 329 5.17 18.18 -5.97
CA ALA A 329 6.62 18.24 -6.19
C ALA A 329 6.80 19.02 -7.50
N ASP A 330 6.77 20.35 -7.39
CA ASP A 330 6.96 21.25 -8.51
C ASP A 330 8.34 21.01 -9.15
N SER A 331 8.34 21.15 -10.46
CA SER A 331 9.43 20.96 -11.42
C SER A 331 10.81 21.46 -10.99
N GLY A 332 11.87 20.73 -11.38
CA GLY A 332 13.19 21.34 -11.45
C GLY A 332 14.39 20.40 -11.44
N THR A 333 14.41 19.36 -12.28
CA THR A 333 15.67 18.80 -12.83
C THR A 333 15.32 18.05 -14.10
N ASP A 334 15.26 18.77 -15.22
CA ASP A 334 15.44 18.28 -16.59
C ASP A 334 15.00 16.82 -16.88
N TRP A 335 13.69 16.58 -16.99
CA TRP A 335 13.15 15.26 -17.36
C TRP A 335 12.80 15.11 -18.86
N TYR A 336 13.07 16.13 -19.68
CA TYR A 336 13.15 16.01 -21.13
C TYR A 336 14.58 16.27 -21.59
N GLY A 337 15.40 15.22 -21.54
CA GLY A 337 16.62 15.18 -22.32
C GLY A 337 16.24 15.21 -23.80
N SER A 338 16.64 16.29 -24.46
CA SER A 338 16.55 16.54 -25.89
C SER A 338 16.68 15.25 -26.71
N THR A 339 15.67 14.99 -27.52
CA THR A 339 15.85 14.24 -28.76
C THR A 339 16.80 15.04 -29.64
N GLY A 340 18.09 14.73 -29.55
CA GLY A 340 19.02 15.02 -30.63
C GLY A 340 18.69 14.10 -31.79
N LYS A 341 17.88 14.60 -32.72
CA LYS A 341 18.16 14.66 -34.17
C LYS A 341 17.21 15.65 -34.80
#